data_AF-A0A8H6I6D1-F1
#
_entry.id   AF-A0A8H6I6D1-F1
#
_cell.length_a   1.000
_cell.length_b   1.000
_cell.length_c   1.000
_cell.angle_alpha   90.00
_cell.angle_beta   90.00
_cell.angle_gamma   90.00
#
_symmetry.space_group_name_H-M   'P 1'
#
loop_
_entity.id
_entity.type
_entity.pdbx_description
1 polymer ?
#
loop_
_entity_poly.entity_id
_entity_poly.type
_entity_poly.pdbx_seq_one_letter_code
_entity_poly.pdbx_strand_id
1 'polypeptide(L)'
;FTDDHPQRESHAIALDPERRRKFVPNFIGPSLPRRDSGDREEYCRTMLTLFCPWRTGIDLRSADVTWEETFNQYTFTDRQRELMNNFNMRYECYDARDDYGTILKSAGL
;
A
#
# COMPACT_ATOMS: atom_id res chain seq x y z
N PHE A 1 0.12 15.06 -19.85
CA PHE A 1 -0.71 14.16 -20.67
C PHE A 1 0.15 13.44 -21.70
N THR A 2 -0.34 12.39 -22.38
CA THR A 2 0.35 11.78 -23.54
C THR A 2 0.39 12.77 -24.71
N ASP A 3 1.26 12.51 -25.69
CA ASP A 3 1.50 13.44 -26.80
C ASP A 3 0.23 13.75 -27.61
N ASP A 4 -0.68 12.78 -27.74
CA ASP A 4 -1.94 12.91 -28.49
C ASP A 4 -3.08 13.59 -27.71
N HIS A 5 -2.87 13.98 -26.45
CA HIS A 5 -3.96 14.48 -25.62
C HIS A 5 -4.22 15.98 -25.87
N PRO A 6 -5.48 16.40 -26.16
CA PRO A 6 -5.80 17.80 -26.49
C PRO A 6 -5.39 18.83 -25.43
N GLN A 7 -5.32 18.43 -24.17
CA GLN A 7 -4.95 19.30 -23.05
C GLN A 7 -3.45 19.27 -22.69
N ARG A 8 -2.61 18.54 -23.45
CA ARG A 8 -1.17 18.39 -23.15
C ARG A 8 -0.45 19.72 -22.99
N GLU A 9 -0.76 20.69 -23.86
CA GLU A 9 -0.05 21.97 -23.91
C GLU A 9 -0.61 23.01 -22.93
N SER A 10 -1.88 22.85 -22.50
CA SER A 10 -2.59 23.86 -21.71
C SER A 10 -2.76 23.47 -20.23
N HIS A 11 -2.68 22.18 -19.90
CA HIS A 11 -2.96 21.70 -18.55
C HIS A 11 -1.80 20.85 -18.02
N ALA A 12 -1.39 21.14 -16.79
CA ALA A 12 -0.43 20.35 -16.04
C ALA A 12 -0.92 20.15 -14.61
N ILE A 13 -0.59 19.00 -14.03
CA ILE A 13 -0.81 18.75 -12.61
C ILE A 13 0.45 19.26 -11.87
N ALA A 14 0.30 20.35 -11.12
CA ALA A 14 1.33 20.81 -10.21
C ALA A 14 1.13 20.12 -8.85
N LEU A 15 2.14 19.35 -8.43
CA LEU A 15 2.22 18.76 -7.11
C LEU A 15 3.39 19.41 -6.38
N ASP A 16 3.10 20.04 -5.25
CA ASP A 16 4.11 20.56 -4.33
C ASP A 16 5.08 19.42 -3.93
N PRO A 17 6.37 19.51 -4.31
CA PRO A 17 7.36 18.48 -4.00
C PRO A 17 7.47 18.17 -2.51
N GLU A 18 7.28 19.18 -1.64
CA GLU A 18 7.34 19.00 -0.19
C GLU A 18 6.16 18.18 0.33
N ARG A 19 4.97 18.38 -0.25
CA ARG A 19 3.78 17.61 0.12
C ARG A 19 3.89 16.14 -0.25
N ARG A 20 4.69 15.78 -1.27
CA ARG A 20 4.94 14.37 -1.64
C ARG A 20 5.55 13.55 -0.50
N ARG A 21 6.26 14.21 0.43
CA ARG A 21 6.88 13.54 1.60
C ARG A 21 6.02 13.61 2.86
N LYS A 22 5.07 14.54 2.93
CA LYS A 22 4.35 14.92 4.16
C LYS A 22 2.86 14.53 4.16
N PHE A 23 2.43 13.67 3.25
CA PHE A 23 1.03 13.22 3.19
C PHE A 23 0.83 11.87 3.87
N VAL A 24 -0.33 11.68 4.50
CA VAL A 24 -0.79 10.41 5.04
C VAL A 24 -2.04 9.98 4.25
N PRO A 25 -2.00 8.86 3.51
CA PRO A 25 -3.17 8.34 2.83
C PRO A 25 -4.30 8.01 3.80
N ASN A 26 -5.52 8.45 3.50
CA ASN A 26 -6.71 8.05 4.22
C ASN A 26 -7.57 7.15 3.31
N PHE A 27 -7.60 5.85 3.60
CA PHE A 27 -8.36 4.89 2.80
C PHE A 27 -9.81 4.81 3.28
N ILE A 28 -10.74 5.06 2.37
CA ILE A 28 -12.18 4.91 2.61
C ILE A 28 -12.59 3.58 1.99
N GLY A 29 -13.09 2.66 2.82
CA GLY A 29 -13.52 1.34 2.38
C GLY A 29 -13.04 0.22 3.32
N PRO A 30 -12.98 -1.03 2.83
CA PRO A 30 -12.42 -2.15 3.57
C PRO A 30 -10.98 -1.87 4.01
N SER A 31 -10.59 -2.47 5.14
CA SER A 31 -9.24 -2.34 5.66
C SER A 31 -8.22 -2.98 4.70
N LEU A 32 -7.04 -2.37 4.58
CA LEU A 32 -5.96 -2.91 3.73
C LEU A 32 -5.46 -4.27 4.26
N PRO A 33 -5.03 -5.20 3.39
CA PRO A 33 -4.45 -6.46 3.84
C PRO A 33 -3.22 -6.24 4.72
N ARG A 34 -3.06 -7.12 5.71
CA ARG A 34 -1.91 -7.12 6.62
C ARG A 34 -0.67 -7.69 5.93
N ARG A 35 0.50 -7.21 6.33
CA ARG A 35 1.77 -7.76 5.81
C ARG A 35 2.13 -9.09 6.47
N ASP A 36 1.81 -9.19 7.75
CA ASP A 36 2.25 -10.24 8.68
C ASP A 36 1.21 -11.34 8.87
N SER A 37 0.01 -11.21 8.30
CA SER A 37 -1.07 -12.19 8.41
C SER A 37 -2.02 -12.12 7.22
N GLY A 38 -2.78 -13.19 6.99
CA GLY A 38 -3.73 -13.29 5.89
C GLY A 38 -3.10 -13.78 4.58
N ASP A 39 -3.73 -13.45 3.46
CA ASP A 39 -3.29 -13.87 2.13
C ASP A 39 -2.17 -12.96 1.60
N ARG A 40 -0.99 -13.58 1.43
CA ARG A 40 0.21 -12.91 0.92
C ARG A 40 0.04 -12.42 -0.53
N GLU A 41 -0.66 -13.17 -1.38
CA GLU A 41 -0.91 -12.76 -2.77
C GLU A 41 -1.82 -11.53 -2.80
N GLU A 42 -2.82 -11.46 -1.93
CA GLU A 42 -3.69 -10.30 -1.80
C GLU A 42 -2.93 -9.06 -1.33
N TYR A 43 -2.03 -9.21 -0.35
CA TYR A 43 -1.16 -8.12 0.09
C TYR A 43 -0.28 -7.62 -1.06
N CYS A 44 0.42 -8.52 -1.74
CA CYS A 44 1.30 -8.19 -2.86
C CYS A 44 0.55 -7.47 -3.99
N ARG A 45 -0.60 -8.00 -4.40
CA ARG A 45 -1.49 -7.38 -5.39
C ARG A 45 -1.88 -5.97 -4.98
N THR A 46 -2.29 -5.79 -3.73
CA THR A 46 -2.76 -4.48 -3.23
C THR A 46 -1.64 -3.45 -3.24
N MET A 47 -0.44 -3.81 -2.75
CA MET A 47 0.69 -2.88 -2.72
C MET A 47 1.21 -2.54 -4.11
N LEU A 48 1.26 -3.52 -5.03
CA LEU A 48 1.58 -3.27 -6.44
C LEU A 48 0.56 -2.33 -7.09
N THR A 49 -0.73 -2.55 -6.84
CA THR A 49 -1.81 -1.69 -7.37
C THR A 49 -1.67 -0.23 -6.88
N LEU A 50 -1.22 -0.02 -5.65
CA LEU A 50 -1.06 1.33 -5.08
C LEU A 50 0.22 2.04 -5.55
N PHE A 51 1.30 1.31 -5.80
CA PHE A 51 2.65 1.89 -5.90
C PHE A 51 3.41 1.61 -7.19
N CYS A 52 3.00 0.60 -7.96
CA CYS A 52 3.48 0.41 -9.32
C CYS A 52 2.67 1.31 -10.27
N PRO A 53 3.25 1.97 -11.28
CA PRO A 53 2.49 2.60 -12.34
C PRO A 53 1.87 1.54 -13.27
N TRP A 54 0.57 1.63 -13.52
CA TRP A 54 -0.13 0.71 -14.43
C TRP A 54 -1.30 1.41 -15.14
N ARG A 55 -1.68 0.87 -16.29
CA ARG A 55 -2.91 1.22 -17.02
C ARG A 55 -3.87 0.03 -17.13
N THR A 56 -3.31 -1.17 -17.16
CA THR A 56 -4.04 -2.44 -17.19
C THR A 56 -3.46 -3.41 -16.16
N GLY A 57 -4.21 -4.44 -15.78
CA GLY A 57 -3.72 -5.45 -14.83
C GLY A 57 -2.48 -6.21 -15.34
N ILE A 58 -2.27 -6.26 -16.66
CA ILE A 58 -1.11 -6.91 -17.29
C ILE A 58 0.18 -6.15 -16.99
N ASP A 59 0.11 -4.81 -16.85
CA ASP A 59 1.27 -3.99 -16.48
C ASP A 59 1.76 -4.31 -15.06
N LEU A 60 0.86 -4.86 -14.22
CA LEU A 60 1.18 -5.25 -12.86
C LEU A 60 1.65 -6.70 -12.73
N ARG A 61 1.13 -7.62 -13.54
CA ARG A 61 1.45 -9.05 -13.45
C ARG A 61 1.14 -9.76 -14.77
N SER A 62 2.10 -10.49 -15.32
CA SER A 62 1.83 -11.40 -16.44
C SER A 62 1.06 -12.64 -15.97
N ALA A 63 0.54 -13.44 -16.89
CA ALA A 63 -0.20 -14.66 -16.52
C ALA A 63 0.69 -15.71 -15.83
N ASP A 64 1.99 -15.70 -16.14
CA ASP A 64 2.94 -16.76 -15.81
C ASP A 64 3.71 -16.54 -14.50
N VAL A 65 3.50 -15.40 -13.83
CA VAL A 65 4.19 -15.03 -12.58
C VAL A 65 3.19 -14.76 -11.45
N THR A 66 3.55 -15.02 -10.20
CA THR A 66 2.69 -14.73 -9.04
C THR A 66 2.73 -13.24 -8.67
N TRP A 67 1.79 -12.80 -7.83
CA TRP A 67 1.84 -11.43 -7.30
C TRP A 67 3.04 -11.24 -6.39
N GLU A 68 3.40 -12.24 -5.59
CA GLU A 68 4.59 -12.19 -4.73
C GLU A 68 5.89 -12.08 -5.52
N GLU A 69 6.06 -12.86 -6.59
CA GLU A 69 7.24 -12.77 -7.45
C GLU A 69 7.39 -11.36 -8.04
N THR A 70 6.29 -10.81 -8.56
CA THR A 70 6.29 -9.46 -9.14
C THR A 70 6.56 -8.39 -8.07
N PHE A 71 5.99 -8.56 -6.87
CA PHE A 71 6.21 -7.66 -5.74
C PHE A 71 7.69 -7.65 -5.33
N ASN A 72 8.33 -8.82 -5.27
CA ASN A 72 9.73 -8.95 -4.87
C ASN A 72 10.70 -8.38 -5.94
N GLN A 73 10.30 -8.40 -7.22
CA GLN A 73 11.08 -7.81 -8.31
C GLN A 73 10.90 -6.29 -8.42
N TYR A 74 9.74 -5.75 -8.01
CA TYR A 74 9.47 -4.33 -8.11
C TYR A 74 10.29 -3.51 -7.10
N THR A 75 10.99 -2.49 -7.58
CA THR A 75 11.79 -1.61 -6.73
C THR A 75 10.94 -0.48 -6.16
N PHE A 76 10.38 -0.71 -4.97
CA PHE A 76 9.69 0.35 -4.22
C PHE A 76 10.67 1.43 -3.75
N THR A 77 10.23 2.69 -3.79
CA THR A 77 10.95 3.81 -3.18
C THR A 77 10.88 3.72 -1.65
N ASP A 78 11.83 4.38 -0.96
CA ASP A 78 11.85 4.39 0.51
C ASP A 78 10.55 4.97 1.11
N ARG A 79 9.99 6.00 0.46
CA ARG A 79 8.71 6.57 0.88
C ARG A 79 7.57 5.56 0.76
N GLN A 80 7.55 4.75 -0.30
CA GLN A 80 6.52 3.72 -0.47
C GLN A 80 6.67 2.62 0.59
N ARG A 81 7.90 2.20 0.92
CA ARG A 81 8.17 1.26 2.02
C ARG A 81 7.74 1.82 3.37
N GLU A 82 8.01 3.09 3.63
CA GLU A 82 7.54 3.78 4.84
C GLU A 82 6.02 3.79 4.93
N LEU A 83 5.33 4.11 3.83
CA LEU A 83 3.86 4.05 3.78
C LEU A 83 3.34 2.63 4.02
N MET A 84 3.94 1.62 3.41
CA MET A 84 3.58 0.20 3.64
C MET A 84 3.75 -0.20 5.11
N ASN A 85 4.83 0.25 5.77
CA ASN A 85 5.01 0.04 7.21
C ASN A 85 3.93 0.74 8.03
N ASN A 86 3.61 2.00 7.70
CA ASN A 86 2.58 2.77 8.39
C ASN A 86 1.18 2.14 8.22
N PHE A 87 0.90 1.49 7.09
CA PHE A 87 -0.35 0.75 6.90
C PHE A 87 -0.46 -0.44 7.87
N ASN A 88 0.67 -1.10 8.19
CA ASN A 88 0.70 -2.21 9.16
C ASN A 88 0.58 -1.73 10.62
N MET A 89 1.10 -0.53 10.92
CA MET A 89 1.15 0.02 12.28
C MET A 89 -0.22 0.06 12.98
N ARG A 90 -1.30 0.32 12.25
CA ARG A 90 -2.66 0.31 12.83
C ARG A 90 -3.01 -1.06 13.41
N TYR A 91 -2.60 -2.14 12.75
CA TYR A 91 -2.84 -3.50 13.21
C TYR A 91 -1.96 -3.85 14.39
N GLU A 92 -0.69 -3.47 14.36
CA GLU A 92 0.24 -3.65 15.48
C GLU A 92 -0.30 -2.98 16.76
N CYS A 93 -0.89 -1.79 16.65
CA CYS A 93 -1.54 -1.14 17.80
C CYS A 93 -2.80 -1.86 18.30
N TYR A 94 -3.60 -2.43 17.41
CA TYR A 94 -4.79 -3.19 17.81
C TYR A 94 -4.42 -4.51 18.48
N ASP A 95 -3.45 -5.23 17.92
CA ASP A 95 -2.93 -6.46 18.50
C ASP A 95 -2.35 -6.20 19.89
N ALA A 96 -1.51 -5.17 20.05
CA ALA A 96 -0.93 -4.82 21.35
C ALA A 96 -1.99 -4.49 22.41
N ARG A 97 -3.08 -3.81 22.02
CA ARG A 97 -4.22 -3.55 22.92
C ARG A 97 -4.94 -4.83 23.33
N ASP A 98 -5.20 -5.70 22.36
CA ASP A 98 -5.98 -6.92 22.58
C ASP A 98 -5.16 -7.97 23.36
N ASP A 99 -3.85 -8.04 23.13
CA ASP A 99 -2.90 -8.82 23.92
C ASP A 99 -2.86 -8.34 25.37
N TYR A 100 -2.76 -7.04 25.60
CA TYR A 100 -2.84 -6.46 26.94
C TYR A 100 -4.16 -6.79 27.64
N GLY A 101 -5.28 -6.68 26.92
CA GLY A 101 -6.60 -7.07 27.44
C GLY A 101 -6.70 -8.57 27.78
N THR A 102 -6.04 -9.43 27.01
CA THR A 102 -5.98 -10.88 27.27
C THR A 102 -5.12 -11.18 28.50
N ILE A 103 -4.02 -10.44 28.70
CA ILE A 103 -3.19 -10.54 29.90
C ILE A 103 -3.99 -10.17 31.15
N LEU A 104 -4.74 -9.06 31.13
CA LEU A 104 -5.56 -8.65 32.28
C LEU A 104 -6.62 -9.71 32.65
N LYS A 105 -7.35 -10.20 31.65
CA LYS A 105 -8.36 -11.26 31.85
C LYS A 105 -7.76 -12.54 32.42
N SER A 106 -6.59 -12.96 31.92
CA SER A 106 -5.92 -14.15 32.43
C SER A 106 -5.34 -13.95 33.84
N ALA A 107 -5.02 -12.71 34.21
CA ALA A 107 -4.63 -12.33 35.56
C ALA A 107 -5.82 -12.16 36.54
N GLY A 108 -7.06 -12.32 36.07
CA GLY A 108 -8.27 -12.17 36.90
C GLY A 108 -8.60 -10.73 37.29
N LEU A 109 -8.09 -9.75 36.54
CA LEU A 109 -8.36 -8.31 36.68
C LEU A 109 -9.39 -7.82 35.65
#